data_AF-A0A4Y3WX54-F1
#
_entry.id   AF-A0A4Y3WX54-F1
#
_cell.length_a   1.000
_cell.length_b   1.000
_cell.length_c   1.000
_cell.angle_alpha   90.00
_cell.angle_beta   90.00
_cell.angle_gamma   90.00
#
_symmetry.space_group_name_H-M   'P 1'
#
loop_
_entity.id
_entity.type
_entity.pdbx_description
1 polymer ?
#
loop_
_entity_poly.entity_id
_entity_poly.type
_entity_poly.pdbx_seq_one_letter_code
_entity_poly.pdbx_strand_id
1 'polypeptide(L)'
;MHTITDRHHRARPDDLTRVGARRPVVDIPTHIITALAGLDDAYAAAVAMPHRGNVEHADRALAIARVCARRAAWWRVLARFTYRAGYHRLHGKAALLASDTERDRARFWRDTAADWRARADRTPTSDAAGGLSNWAELGVTA
;
A
#
# COMPACT_ATOMS: atom_id res chain seq x y z
N MET A 1 -76.24 30.64 6.62
CA MET A 1 -76.09 30.33 8.06
C MET A 1 -75.19 29.11 8.17
N HIS A 2 -74.14 29.22 8.99
CA HIS A 2 -73.00 28.30 9.22
C HIS A 2 -71.85 28.27 8.20
N THR A 3 -70.90 29.16 8.48
CA THR A 3 -69.46 29.13 8.17
C THR A 3 -68.78 27.93 8.84
N ILE A 4 -67.98 27.16 8.09
CA ILE A 4 -67.08 26.11 8.61
C ILE A 4 -65.65 26.62 8.64
N THR A 5 -65.05 26.43 9.81
CA THR A 5 -63.73 26.86 10.27
C THR A 5 -62.59 26.09 9.63
N ASP A 6 -61.59 26.86 9.21
CA ASP A 6 -60.14 26.63 9.21
C ASP A 6 -59.61 25.33 9.86
N ARG A 7 -58.77 24.59 9.11
CA ARG A 7 -57.65 23.83 9.65
C ARG A 7 -56.56 23.67 8.59
N HIS A 8 -55.59 24.58 8.64
CA HIS A 8 -54.25 24.41 8.08
C HIS A 8 -53.59 23.09 8.55
N HIS A 9 -53.61 22.06 7.70
CA HIS A 9 -52.78 20.87 7.86
C HIS A 9 -51.35 21.20 7.36
N ARG A 10 -50.51 21.74 8.24
CA ARG A 10 -49.06 21.83 8.02
C ARG A 10 -48.50 20.43 7.81
N ALA A 11 -47.90 20.18 6.66
CA ALA A 11 -47.06 19.02 6.42
C ALA A 11 -45.83 19.08 7.33
N ARG A 12 -45.52 17.98 8.03
CA ARG A 12 -44.29 17.84 8.83
C ARG A 12 -43.08 17.65 7.90
N PRO A 13 -41.97 18.39 8.08
CA PRO A 13 -40.82 18.35 7.18
C PRO A 13 -39.72 17.37 7.63
N ASP A 14 -40.06 16.16 8.09
CA ASP A 14 -39.07 15.25 8.71
C ASP A 14 -38.85 13.91 7.97
N ASP A 15 -39.39 13.72 6.76
CA ASP A 15 -39.34 12.41 6.08
C ASP A 15 -38.39 12.31 4.87
N LEU A 16 -37.38 13.19 4.78
CA LEU A 16 -36.43 13.21 3.64
C LEU A 16 -35.00 12.71 3.95
N THR A 17 -34.70 12.24 5.15
CA THR A 17 -33.31 11.91 5.55
C THR A 17 -32.94 10.43 5.48
N ARG A 18 -33.67 9.61 4.71
CA ARG A 18 -33.27 8.21 4.44
C ARG A 18 -33.24 7.84 2.97
N VAL A 19 -32.73 8.74 2.12
CA VAL A 19 -32.18 8.33 0.83
C VAL A 19 -30.91 7.53 1.11
N GLY A 20 -31.00 6.22 0.92
CA GLY A 20 -29.92 5.27 1.17
C GLY A 20 -28.62 5.75 0.56
N ALA A 21 -27.65 6.07 1.41
CA ALA A 21 -26.26 6.16 1.03
C ALA A 21 -25.82 4.77 0.55
N ARG A 22 -26.09 4.46 -0.73
CA ARG A 22 -25.41 3.37 -1.42
C ARG A 22 -23.93 3.65 -1.22
N ARG A 23 -23.26 2.77 -0.45
CA ARG A 23 -21.79 2.73 -0.46
C ARG A 23 -21.35 2.83 -1.91
N PRO A 24 -20.43 3.74 -2.26
CA PRO A 24 -19.95 3.83 -3.64
C PRO A 24 -19.50 2.42 -4.04
N VAL A 25 -20.01 1.93 -5.17
CA VAL A 25 -19.52 0.69 -5.76
C VAL A 25 -18.08 0.99 -6.11
N VAL A 26 -17.16 0.51 -5.28
CA VAL A 26 -15.73 0.72 -5.50
C VAL A 26 -15.36 -0.11 -6.73
N ASP A 27 -15.04 0.58 -7.81
CA ASP A 27 -14.47 -0.08 -8.99
C ASP A 27 -13.13 -0.71 -8.59
N ILE A 28 -13.09 -2.05 -8.59
CA ILE A 28 -11.96 -2.82 -8.09
C ILE A 28 -10.66 -2.46 -8.86
N PRO A 29 -10.65 -2.42 -10.20
CA PRO A 29 -9.52 -1.88 -10.97
C PRO A 29 -9.05 -0.50 -10.50
N THR A 30 -9.95 0.49 -10.44
CA THR A 30 -9.60 1.85 -10.01
C THR A 30 -9.01 1.85 -8.61
N HIS A 31 -9.60 1.11 -7.67
CA HIS A 31 -9.09 1.03 -6.30
C HIS A 31 -7.69 0.42 -6.21
N ILE A 32 -7.42 -0.64 -6.98
CA ILE A 32 -6.09 -1.24 -7.04
C ILE A 32 -5.08 -0.25 -7.60
N ILE A 33 -5.41 0.46 -8.68
CA ILE A 33 -4.52 1.45 -9.31
C ILE A 33 -4.22 2.59 -8.33
N THR A 34 -5.25 3.17 -7.70
CA THR A 34 -5.08 4.23 -6.70
C THR A 34 -4.23 3.76 -5.52
N ALA A 35 -4.43 2.53 -5.06
CA ALA A 35 -3.65 1.98 -3.95
C ALA A 35 -2.18 1.76 -4.32
N LEU A 36 -1.89 1.28 -5.54
CA LEU A 36 -0.52 1.12 -6.03
C LEU A 36 0.17 2.48 -6.21
N ALA A 37 -0.51 3.46 -6.80
CA ALA A 37 0.02 4.82 -6.96
C ALA A 37 0.35 5.48 -5.60
N GLY A 38 -0.56 5.39 -4.62
CA GLY A 38 -0.28 5.91 -3.28
C GLY A 38 0.89 5.19 -2.57
N LEU A 39 1.20 3.96 -2.96
CA LEU A 39 2.39 3.25 -2.47
C LEU A 39 3.68 3.71 -3.16
N ASP A 40 3.60 4.30 -4.35
CA ASP A 40 4.75 4.94 -5.00
C ASP A 40 5.18 6.19 -4.24
N ASP A 41 4.23 7.02 -3.83
CA ASP A 41 4.50 8.17 -2.97
C ASP A 41 5.05 7.73 -1.60
N ALA A 42 4.45 6.70 -0.99
CA ALA A 42 4.92 6.17 0.28
C ALA A 42 6.34 5.58 0.18
N TYR A 43 6.69 4.96 -0.95
CA TYR A 43 8.03 4.47 -1.19
C TYR A 43 9.03 5.62 -1.32
N ALA A 44 8.70 6.65 -2.10
CA ALA A 44 9.54 7.83 -2.24
C ALA A 44 9.79 8.51 -0.88
N ALA A 45 8.74 8.66 -0.07
CA ALA A 45 8.84 9.19 1.29
C ALA A 45 9.73 8.31 2.20
N ALA A 46 9.58 6.99 2.14
CA ALA A 46 10.43 6.06 2.91
C ALA A 46 11.90 6.15 2.48
N VAL A 47 12.16 6.24 1.17
CA VAL A 47 13.52 6.40 0.63
C VAL A 47 14.16 7.72 1.08
N ALA A 48 13.37 8.80 1.19
CA ALA A 48 13.83 10.12 1.61
C ALA A 48 14.04 10.25 3.13
N MET A 49 13.72 9.22 3.94
CA MET A 49 13.95 9.26 5.38
C MET A 49 15.44 9.51 5.71
N PRO A 50 15.73 10.24 6.81
CA PRO A 50 17.09 10.37 7.33
C PRO A 50 17.74 9.00 7.56
N HIS A 51 19.06 8.94 7.39
CA HIS A 51 19.86 7.72 7.53
C HIS A 51 21.29 8.05 7.96
N ARG A 52 21.44 8.96 8.92
CA ARG A 52 22.74 9.47 9.40
C ARG A 52 23.41 8.55 10.44
N GLY A 53 22.71 7.51 10.88
CA GLY A 53 23.22 6.53 11.83
C GLY A 53 22.51 5.19 11.72
N ASN A 54 23.04 4.17 12.40
CA ASN A 54 22.56 2.78 12.31
C ASN A 54 21.06 2.63 12.61
N VAL A 55 20.56 3.33 13.64
CA VAL A 55 19.12 3.30 13.99
C VAL A 55 18.27 3.91 12.88
N GLU A 56 18.68 5.06 12.33
CA GLU A 56 17.96 5.71 11.24
C GLU A 56 17.97 4.86 9.96
N HIS A 57 19.09 4.21 9.65
CA HIS A 57 19.17 3.23 8.57
C HIS A 57 18.21 2.05 8.77
N ALA A 58 18.12 1.53 9.99
CA ALA A 58 17.20 0.43 10.32
C ALA A 58 15.74 0.85 10.15
N ASP A 59 15.36 2.03 10.64
CA ASP A 59 14.00 2.55 10.56
C ASP A 59 13.60 2.85 9.11
N ARG A 60 14.49 3.45 8.32
CA ARG A 60 14.32 3.65 6.88
C ARG A 60 14.11 2.33 6.15
N ALA A 61 15.00 1.36 6.35
CA ALA A 61 14.90 0.04 5.72
C ALA A 61 13.58 -0.66 6.08
N LEU A 62 13.16 -0.58 7.34
CA LEU A 62 11.90 -1.15 7.79
C LEU A 62 10.68 -0.46 7.16
N ALA A 63 10.72 0.87 6.99
CA ALA A 63 9.68 1.62 6.30
C ALA A 63 9.56 1.18 4.84
N ILE A 64 10.68 1.07 4.12
CA ILE A 64 10.70 0.58 2.73
C ILE A 64 10.14 -0.84 2.65
N ALA A 65 10.55 -1.73 3.56
CA ALA A 65 10.08 -3.11 3.58
C ALA A 65 8.56 -3.23 3.72
N ARG A 66 7.96 -2.39 4.57
CA ARG A 66 6.49 -2.33 4.76
C ARG A 66 5.78 -1.90 3.49
N VAL A 67 6.32 -0.91 2.76
CA VAL A 67 5.74 -0.46 1.49
C VAL A 67 5.81 -1.56 0.44
N CYS A 68 6.96 -2.22 0.28
CA CYS A 68 7.11 -3.35 -0.64
C CYS A 68 6.15 -4.51 -0.30
N ALA A 69 5.99 -4.86 0.98
CA ALA A 69 5.04 -5.89 1.40
C ALA A 69 3.59 -5.54 1.03
N ARG A 70 3.21 -4.26 1.16
CA ARG A 70 1.88 -3.78 0.75
C ARG A 70 1.72 -3.79 -0.77
N ARG A 71 2.72 -3.39 -1.54
CA ARG A 71 2.70 -3.49 -3.00
C ARG A 71 2.53 -4.94 -3.45
N ALA A 72 3.28 -5.87 -2.85
CA ALA A 72 3.15 -7.30 -3.14
C ALA A 72 1.71 -7.80 -2.93
N ALA A 73 1.06 -7.37 -1.84
CA ALA A 73 -0.34 -7.73 -1.58
C ALA A 73 -1.29 -7.19 -2.66
N TRP A 74 -1.13 -5.93 -3.07
CA TRP A 74 -1.97 -5.33 -4.13
C TRP A 74 -1.74 -5.96 -5.50
N TRP A 75 -0.51 -6.28 -5.87
CA TRP A 75 -0.21 -7.03 -7.09
C TRP A 75 -0.84 -8.42 -7.09
N ARG A 76 -0.87 -9.09 -5.93
CA ARG A 76 -1.57 -10.38 -5.79
C ARG A 76 -3.09 -10.23 -5.91
N VAL A 77 -3.68 -9.15 -5.40
CA VAL A 77 -5.10 -8.84 -5.60
C VAL A 77 -5.38 -8.59 -7.07
N LEU A 78 -4.54 -7.83 -7.77
CA LEU A 78 -4.67 -7.60 -9.22
C LEU A 78 -4.61 -8.92 -9.99
N ALA A 79 -3.61 -9.76 -9.73
CA ALA A 79 -3.49 -11.07 -10.38
C ALA A 79 -4.76 -11.91 -10.21
N ARG A 80 -5.29 -12.00 -8.98
CA ARG A 80 -6.54 -12.72 -8.70
C ARG A 80 -7.72 -12.14 -9.45
N PHE A 81 -7.83 -10.81 -9.49
CA PHE A 81 -8.87 -10.12 -10.24
C PHE A 81 -8.76 -10.41 -11.74
N THR A 82 -7.56 -10.27 -12.32
CA THR A 82 -7.30 -10.50 -13.74
C THR A 82 -7.71 -11.90 -14.18
N TYR A 83 -7.34 -12.94 -13.42
CA TYR A 83 -7.74 -14.31 -13.72
C TYR A 83 -9.24 -14.55 -13.56
N ARG A 84 -9.89 -13.94 -12.55
CA ARG A 84 -11.33 -14.12 -12.30
C ARG A 84 -12.20 -13.38 -13.32
N ALA A 85 -11.77 -12.21 -13.78
CA ALA A 85 -12.52 -11.38 -14.72
C ALA A 85 -12.30 -11.76 -16.20
N GLY A 86 -11.50 -12.80 -16.48
CA GLY A 86 -11.31 -13.32 -17.84
C GLY A 86 -10.41 -12.48 -18.73
N TYR A 87 -9.62 -11.57 -18.16
CA TYR A 87 -8.58 -10.85 -18.89
C TYR A 87 -7.48 -11.79 -19.39
N HIS A 88 -6.69 -11.31 -20.35
CA HIS A 88 -5.61 -12.11 -20.94
C HIS A 88 -4.61 -12.60 -19.88
N ARG A 89 -4.26 -13.89 -19.94
CA ARG A 89 -3.40 -14.58 -18.94
C ARG A 89 -2.04 -13.90 -18.73
N LEU A 90 -1.53 -13.22 -19.75
CA LEU A 90 -0.28 -12.45 -19.68
C LEU A 90 -0.33 -11.38 -18.58
N HIS A 91 -1.45 -10.67 -18.45
CA HIS A 91 -1.60 -9.63 -17.41
C HIS A 91 -1.62 -10.24 -16.01
N GLY A 92 -2.28 -11.38 -15.84
CA GLY A 92 -2.30 -12.10 -14.55
C GLY A 92 -0.90 -12.59 -14.18
N LYS A 93 -0.15 -13.11 -15.15
CA LYS A 93 1.24 -13.54 -14.97
C LYS A 93 2.15 -12.36 -14.63
N ALA A 94 2.01 -11.23 -15.32
CA ALA A 94 2.78 -10.02 -15.04
C ALA A 94 2.53 -9.51 -13.61
N ALA A 95 1.27 -9.47 -13.18
CA ALA A 95 0.91 -9.07 -11.82
C ALA A 95 1.45 -10.05 -10.75
N LEU A 96 1.47 -11.36 -11.01
CA LEU A 96 2.11 -12.33 -10.12
C LEU A 96 3.61 -12.10 -9.99
N LEU A 97 4.31 -11.91 -11.12
CA LEU A 97 5.74 -11.64 -11.11
C LEU A 97 6.08 -10.35 -10.34
N ALA A 98 5.29 -9.29 -10.54
CA ALA A 98 5.42 -8.06 -9.77
C ALA A 98 5.20 -8.28 -8.27
N SER A 99 4.22 -9.13 -7.90
CA SER A 99 4.00 -9.50 -6.49
C SER A 99 5.20 -10.22 -5.89
N ASP A 100 5.82 -11.14 -6.62
CA ASP A 100 6.95 -11.92 -6.11
C ASP A 100 8.20 -11.03 -6.00
N THR A 101 8.47 -10.17 -6.98
CA THR A 101 9.54 -9.16 -6.91
C THR A 101 9.39 -8.24 -5.69
N GLU A 102 8.20 -7.72 -5.43
CA GLU A 102 7.96 -6.86 -4.26
C GLU A 102 8.04 -7.63 -2.94
N ARG A 103 7.72 -8.93 -2.93
CA ARG A 103 7.90 -9.79 -1.75
C ARG A 103 9.37 -9.99 -1.43
N ASP A 104 10.19 -10.24 -2.45
CA ASP A 104 11.64 -10.40 -2.30
C ASP A 104 12.29 -9.10 -1.85
N ARG A 105 11.90 -7.96 -2.43
CA ARG A 105 12.30 -6.62 -1.96
C ARG A 105 11.92 -6.40 -0.50
N ALA A 106 10.70 -6.77 -0.10
CA ALA A 106 10.25 -6.63 1.29
C ALA A 106 11.03 -7.53 2.25
N ARG A 107 11.50 -8.70 1.80
CA ARG A 107 12.39 -9.55 2.59
C ARG A 107 13.77 -8.91 2.72
N PHE A 108 14.38 -8.53 1.61
CA PHE A 108 15.69 -7.87 1.57
C PHE A 108 15.76 -6.67 2.52
N TRP A 109 14.77 -5.77 2.46
CA TRP A 109 14.75 -4.59 3.31
C TRP A 109 14.48 -4.89 4.79
N ARG A 110 13.76 -5.98 5.12
CA ARG A 110 13.62 -6.46 6.51
C ARG A 110 14.94 -6.97 7.06
N ASP A 111 15.64 -7.78 6.27
CA ASP A 111 16.94 -8.34 6.66
C ASP A 111 17.97 -7.20 6.82
N THR A 112 17.94 -6.21 5.91
CA THR A 112 18.73 -4.98 6.00
C THR A 112 18.43 -4.18 7.27
N ALA A 113 17.15 -4.04 7.64
CA ALA A 113 16.76 -3.35 8.87
C ALA A 113 17.28 -4.08 10.13
N ALA A 114 17.21 -5.41 10.13
CA ALA A 114 17.72 -6.23 11.23
C ALA A 114 19.25 -6.08 11.38
N ASP A 115 19.99 -6.08 10.28
CA ASP A 115 21.45 -5.89 10.30
C ASP A 115 21.84 -4.50 10.82
N TRP A 116 21.16 -3.43 10.36
CA TRP A 116 21.42 -2.09 10.88
C TRP A 116 21.09 -1.95 12.36
N ARG A 117 20.02 -2.61 12.82
CA ARG A 117 19.68 -2.66 14.25
C ARG A 117 20.76 -3.40 15.04
N ALA A 118 21.23 -4.56 14.56
CA ALA A 118 22.32 -5.29 15.20
C ALA A 118 23.61 -4.46 15.31
N ARG A 119 23.95 -3.67 14.28
CA ARG A 119 25.07 -2.72 14.33
C ARG A 119 24.87 -1.61 15.36
N ALA A 120 23.65 -1.10 15.52
CA ALA A 120 23.34 -0.12 16.56
C ALA A 120 23.53 -0.73 17.97
N ASP A 121 23.12 -1.99 18.12
CA ASP A 121 23.15 -2.72 19.40
C ASP A 121 24.51 -3.39 19.68
N ARG A 122 25.48 -3.27 18.77
CA ARG A 122 26.82 -3.91 18.81
C ARG A 122 26.75 -5.43 18.95
N THR A 123 25.73 -6.05 18.36
CA THR A 123 25.57 -7.50 18.29
C THR A 123 26.06 -8.05 16.94
N PRO A 124 26.39 -9.35 16.83
CA PRO A 124 26.74 -9.96 15.54
C PRO A 124 25.65 -9.73 14.48
N THR A 125 26.06 -9.36 13.27
CA THR A 125 25.19 -9.17 12.10
C THR A 125 25.10 -10.45 11.27
N SER A 126 24.03 -10.63 10.49
CA SER A 126 23.97 -11.73 9.52
C SER A 126 24.73 -11.39 8.23
N ASP A 127 25.06 -12.39 7.41
CA ASP A 127 25.78 -12.24 6.13
C ASP A 127 25.03 -11.40 5.07
N ALA A 128 23.81 -10.93 5.32
CA ALA A 128 23.17 -9.93 4.45
C ALA A 128 24.01 -8.63 4.34
N ALA A 129 24.90 -8.38 5.32
CA ALA A 129 25.94 -7.37 5.27
C ALA A 129 26.92 -7.51 4.07
N GLY A 130 27.20 -8.73 3.60
CA GLY A 130 28.04 -8.97 2.41
C GLY A 130 27.33 -8.62 1.10
N GLY A 131 25.99 -8.72 1.07
CA GLY A 131 25.18 -8.38 -0.11
C GLY A 131 25.07 -6.88 -0.37
N LEU A 132 25.18 -6.04 0.68
CA LEU A 132 25.23 -4.57 0.54
C LEU A 132 26.55 -4.08 -0.08
N SER A 133 27.65 -4.82 0.07
CA SER A 133 28.93 -4.52 -0.59
C SER A 133 28.84 -4.62 -2.12
N ASN A 134 27.95 -5.48 -2.65
CA ASN A 134 27.79 -5.68 -4.09
C ASN A 134 26.92 -4.62 -4.78
N TRP A 135 26.28 -3.69 -4.07
CA TRP A 135 25.46 -2.66 -4.73
C TRP A 135 26.27 -1.58 -5.44
N ALA A 136 27.52 -1.34 -4.99
CA ALA A 136 28.48 -0.53 -5.75
C ALA A 136 28.90 -1.22 -7.06
N GLU A 137 28.95 -2.57 -7.07
CA GLU A 137 29.23 -3.37 -8.27
C GLU A 137 28.02 -3.54 -9.19
N LEU A 138 26.80 -3.41 -8.67
CA LEU A 138 25.54 -3.50 -9.42
C LEU A 138 25.04 -2.14 -9.96
N GLY A 139 25.83 -1.07 -9.81
CA GLY A 139 25.56 0.23 -10.45
C GLY A 139 24.32 0.98 -9.93
N VAL A 140 23.87 0.71 -8.70
CA VAL A 140 22.69 1.40 -8.10
C VAL A 140 23.12 2.46 -7.08
N THR A 141 24.27 3.06 -7.32
CA THR A 141 24.68 4.31 -6.68
C THR A 141 24.80 5.36 -7.77
N ALA A 142 23.81 6.26 -7.82
CA ALA A 142 23.99 7.62 -8.32
C ALA A 142 24.11 8.54 -7.11
#